data_AF-A0AAW1TTV9-F1
#
_entry.id   AF-A0AAW1TTV9-F1
#
_cell.length_a   1.000
_cell.length_b   1.000
_cell.length_c   1.000
_cell.angle_alpha   90.00
_cell.angle_beta   90.00
_cell.angle_gamma   90.00
#
_symmetry.space_group_name_H-M   'P 1'
#
loop_
_entity.id
_entity.type
_entity.pdbx_description
1 polymer ?
#
loop_
_entity_poly.entity_id
_entity_poly.type
_entity_poly.pdbx_seq_one_letter_code
_entity_poly.pdbx_strand_id
1 'polypeptide(L)'
;MPPKKKGGGKSIVIDGVDTSSMTREQLEVFCQRIKEENEREREERNFFQLERDKLRTFWEITRNELEEARAKIRNKERQIEENTEKNEETLKFYKQKVKHLQYEHENDLTECKAQALVSLKKAGDDHMAQEKELLADKIALKNKIQEQEFNHQEQVRALKLQHSEEISKARSEYEDKAKELELKYEKKFIELREELNLKHSMEIAEIEERKNAQLNALTKQHEEAYGEMKMYYNDITLNNLALISSLKDQMEVLRNQNERMTKQVADLTAENRKMIEPLSQARAEVAEYKRQLTNYEKDKISLENTKIKLNQTKRDFEDLKWANEALELRFEKLQAEYQELKKRFNQAVLEVQQKSSLKNVLLENE
;
A
#
# COMPACT_ATOMS: atom_id res chain seq x y z
N MET A 1 114.05 -153.25 -182.24
CA MET A 1 114.94 -152.22 -181.65
C MET A 1 114.06 -151.15 -180.95
N PRO A 2 114.59 -150.29 -180.07
CA PRO A 2 114.22 -150.06 -178.65
C PRO A 2 113.68 -148.60 -178.43
N PRO A 3 114.06 -147.71 -177.45
CA PRO A 3 114.35 -147.71 -175.97
C PRO A 3 113.80 -146.48 -175.10
N LYS A 4 114.00 -146.51 -173.74
CA LYS A 4 114.33 -145.44 -172.68
C LYS A 4 113.34 -144.25 -172.35
N LYS A 5 113.23 -143.54 -171.17
CA LYS A 5 113.96 -143.35 -169.86
C LYS A 5 113.21 -142.42 -168.80
N LYS A 6 113.41 -142.67 -167.47
CA LYS A 6 113.55 -141.85 -166.20
C LYS A 6 112.90 -140.44 -165.86
N GLY A 7 112.33 -140.34 -164.62
CA GLY A 7 112.39 -139.25 -163.58
C GLY A 7 111.17 -138.26 -163.48
N GLY A 8 110.54 -137.85 -162.37
CA GLY A 8 110.63 -137.99 -160.90
C GLY A 8 110.10 -136.69 -160.22
N GLY A 9 108.91 -136.68 -159.59
CA GLY A 9 108.27 -135.48 -158.98
C GLY A 9 107.33 -135.79 -157.79
N LYS A 10 107.31 -134.89 -156.80
CA LYS A 10 106.82 -134.99 -155.38
C LYS A 10 105.29 -135.09 -155.18
N SER A 11 104.89 -135.76 -154.08
CA SER A 11 103.51 -135.87 -153.55
C SER A 11 103.03 -134.61 -152.82
N ILE A 12 101.71 -134.34 -152.89
CA ILE A 12 101.03 -133.22 -152.22
C ILE A 12 100.13 -133.80 -151.11
N VAL A 13 100.44 -133.47 -149.86
CA VAL A 13 99.65 -133.83 -148.68
C VAL A 13 98.86 -132.58 -148.28
N ILE A 14 97.53 -132.67 -148.23
CA ILE A 14 96.65 -131.58 -147.77
C ILE A 14 95.91 -132.10 -146.54
N ASP A 15 96.06 -131.38 -145.43
CA ASP A 15 95.46 -131.65 -144.11
C ASP A 15 95.70 -133.08 -143.58
N GLY A 16 96.97 -133.52 -143.65
CA GLY A 16 97.43 -134.78 -143.06
C GLY A 16 97.09 -136.06 -143.85
N VAL A 17 96.39 -135.97 -144.98
CA VAL A 17 96.02 -137.13 -145.83
C VAL A 17 96.77 -137.08 -147.18
N ASP A 18 97.36 -138.20 -147.59
CA ASP A 18 98.11 -138.31 -148.85
C ASP A 18 97.14 -138.42 -150.05
N THR A 19 97.02 -137.33 -150.80
CA THR A 19 96.04 -137.21 -151.91
C THR A 19 96.45 -137.99 -153.17
N SER A 20 97.65 -138.59 -153.18
CA SER A 20 98.25 -139.27 -154.34
C SER A 20 97.61 -140.61 -154.70
N SER A 21 96.90 -141.25 -153.77
CA SER A 21 96.33 -142.60 -153.92
C SER A 21 94.80 -142.65 -153.86
N MET A 22 94.14 -141.48 -153.84
CA MET A 22 92.69 -141.39 -153.74
C MET A 22 92.03 -141.30 -155.12
N THR A 23 90.93 -142.04 -155.32
CA THR A 23 90.12 -141.93 -156.54
C THR A 23 89.42 -140.58 -156.59
N ARG A 24 89.05 -140.12 -157.80
CA ARG A 24 88.44 -138.79 -158.01
C ARG A 24 87.25 -138.49 -157.07
N GLU A 25 86.40 -139.48 -156.80
CA GLU A 25 85.28 -139.36 -155.86
C GLU A 25 85.74 -139.12 -154.41
N GLN A 26 86.84 -139.75 -153.98
CA GLN A 26 87.38 -139.55 -152.63
C GLN A 26 88.01 -138.16 -152.45
N LEU A 27 88.62 -137.61 -153.51
CA LEU A 27 89.13 -136.24 -153.52
C LEU A 27 88.02 -135.18 -153.52
N GLU A 28 86.91 -135.44 -154.21
CA GLU A 28 85.72 -134.57 -154.19
C GLU A 28 85.08 -134.52 -152.79
N VAL A 29 84.93 -135.66 -152.12
CA VAL A 29 84.42 -135.72 -150.72
C VAL A 29 85.36 -135.01 -149.75
N PHE A 30 86.68 -135.14 -149.91
CA PHE A 30 87.64 -134.45 -149.06
C PHE A 30 87.63 -132.92 -149.26
N CYS A 31 87.52 -132.46 -150.52
CA CYS A 31 87.35 -131.04 -150.82
C CYS A 31 86.03 -130.47 -150.27
N GLN A 32 84.95 -131.25 -150.31
CA GLN A 32 83.66 -130.89 -149.72
C GLN A 32 83.80 -130.71 -148.19
N ARG A 33 84.46 -131.66 -147.51
CA ARG A 33 84.69 -131.61 -146.07
C ARG A 33 85.52 -130.39 -145.64
N ILE A 34 86.62 -130.10 -146.33
CA ILE A 34 87.45 -128.92 -146.02
C ILE A 34 86.67 -127.62 -146.29
N LYS A 35 85.84 -127.57 -147.33
CA LYS A 35 84.97 -126.42 -147.57
C LYS A 35 83.96 -126.23 -146.43
N GLU A 36 83.27 -127.29 -146.03
CA GLU A 36 82.31 -127.26 -144.91
C GLU A 36 82.99 -126.85 -143.59
N GLU A 37 84.21 -127.30 -143.35
CA GLU A 37 84.99 -126.94 -142.15
C GLU A 37 85.45 -125.47 -142.19
N ASN A 38 85.89 -124.98 -143.36
CA ASN A 38 86.23 -123.57 -143.54
C ASN A 38 85.01 -122.65 -143.41
N GLU A 39 83.84 -123.10 -143.89
CA GLU A 39 82.58 -122.39 -143.79
C GLU A 39 82.08 -122.34 -142.34
N ARG A 40 82.19 -123.47 -141.60
CA ARG A 40 81.93 -123.51 -140.15
C ARG A 40 82.86 -122.58 -139.38
N GLU A 41 84.17 -122.60 -139.64
CA GLU A 41 85.09 -121.66 -139.00
C GLU A 41 84.80 -120.20 -139.35
N ARG A 42 84.30 -119.91 -140.55
CA ARG A 42 83.86 -118.57 -140.94
C ARG A 42 82.63 -118.14 -140.16
N GLU A 43 81.64 -119.02 -140.03
CA GLU A 43 80.44 -118.78 -139.24
C GLU A 43 80.80 -118.57 -137.76
N GLU A 44 81.69 -119.39 -137.20
CA GLU A 44 82.18 -119.24 -135.83
C GLU A 44 82.94 -117.92 -135.63
N ARG A 45 83.86 -117.55 -136.54
CA ARG A 45 84.54 -116.25 -136.49
C ARG A 45 83.56 -115.08 -136.54
N ASN A 46 82.56 -115.15 -137.42
CA ASN A 46 81.53 -114.12 -137.53
C ASN A 46 80.67 -114.04 -136.26
N PHE A 47 80.28 -115.19 -135.71
CA PHE A 47 79.55 -115.27 -134.45
C PHE A 47 80.34 -114.64 -133.31
N PHE A 48 81.61 -115.02 -133.12
CA PHE A 48 82.47 -114.43 -132.09
C PHE A 48 82.73 -112.94 -132.31
N GLN A 49 82.80 -112.48 -133.57
CA GLN A 49 82.95 -111.06 -133.88
C GLN A 49 81.68 -110.26 -133.50
N LEU A 50 80.50 -110.78 -133.85
CA LEU A 50 79.21 -110.18 -133.45
C LEU A 50 79.05 -110.18 -131.93
N GLU A 51 79.39 -111.27 -131.24
CA GLU A 51 79.34 -111.34 -129.78
C GLU A 51 80.34 -110.38 -129.13
N ARG A 52 81.56 -110.25 -129.66
CA ARG A 52 82.53 -109.25 -129.18
C ARG A 52 82.01 -107.82 -129.36
N ASP A 53 81.42 -107.50 -130.51
CA ASP A 53 80.92 -106.16 -130.80
C ASP A 53 79.65 -105.85 -129.96
N LYS A 54 78.79 -106.84 -129.72
CA LYS A 54 77.69 -106.73 -128.73
C LYS A 54 78.22 -106.52 -127.31
N LEU A 55 79.21 -107.30 -126.87
CA LEU A 55 79.82 -107.12 -125.56
C LEU A 55 80.48 -105.75 -125.42
N ARG A 56 81.10 -105.25 -126.49
CA ARG A 56 81.68 -103.91 -126.51
C ARG A 56 80.63 -102.81 -126.41
N THR A 57 79.54 -102.91 -127.16
CA THR A 57 78.43 -101.94 -127.06
C THR A 57 77.75 -101.98 -125.69
N PHE A 58 77.51 -103.17 -125.12
CA PHE A 58 77.02 -103.30 -123.75
C PHE A 58 78.01 -102.70 -122.74
N TRP A 59 79.31 -102.91 -122.92
CA TRP A 59 80.32 -102.32 -122.06
C TRP A 59 80.34 -100.79 -122.17
N GLU A 60 80.25 -100.22 -123.37
CA GLU A 60 80.20 -98.76 -123.58
C GLU A 60 78.92 -98.15 -123.00
N ILE A 61 77.76 -98.79 -123.18
CA ILE A 61 76.48 -98.35 -122.59
C ILE A 61 76.53 -98.42 -121.06
N THR A 62 76.89 -99.57 -120.49
CA THR A 62 76.96 -99.75 -119.03
C THR A 62 78.01 -98.84 -118.38
N ARG A 63 79.11 -98.55 -119.09
CA ARG A 63 80.09 -97.54 -118.66
C ARG A 63 79.51 -96.13 -118.66
N ASN A 64 78.82 -95.72 -119.74
CA ASN A 64 78.18 -94.41 -119.81
C ASN A 64 77.08 -94.26 -118.76
N GLU A 65 76.24 -95.29 -118.57
CA GLU A 65 75.21 -95.32 -117.51
C GLU A 65 75.84 -95.20 -116.12
N LEU A 66 76.98 -95.87 -115.88
CA LEU A 66 77.73 -95.74 -114.63
C LEU A 66 78.29 -94.32 -114.45
N GLU A 67 78.84 -93.71 -115.50
CA GLU A 67 79.36 -92.34 -115.47
C GLU A 67 78.22 -91.32 -115.23
N GLU A 68 77.05 -91.50 -115.86
CA GLU A 68 75.86 -90.69 -115.62
C GLU A 68 75.30 -90.86 -114.21
N ALA A 69 75.23 -92.11 -113.71
CA ALA A 69 74.78 -92.38 -112.33
C ALA A 69 75.72 -91.72 -111.33
N ARG A 70 77.04 -91.81 -111.54
CA ARG A 70 78.04 -91.11 -110.73
C ARG A 70 77.91 -89.59 -110.81
N ALA A 71 77.61 -89.02 -111.99
CA ALA A 71 77.35 -87.60 -112.15
C ALA A 71 76.08 -87.15 -111.42
N LYS A 72 74.99 -87.92 -111.49
CA LYS A 72 73.74 -87.68 -110.77
C LYS A 72 73.95 -87.75 -109.25
N ILE A 73 74.72 -88.72 -108.76
CA ILE A 73 75.08 -88.82 -107.34
C ILE A 73 75.83 -87.57 -106.90
N ARG A 74 76.90 -87.17 -107.61
CA ARG A 74 77.66 -85.95 -107.27
C ARG A 74 76.81 -84.68 -107.27
N ASN A 75 75.92 -84.53 -108.25
CA ASN A 75 74.99 -83.38 -108.28
C ASN A 75 74.01 -83.41 -107.12
N LYS A 76 73.55 -84.60 -106.71
CA LYS A 76 72.67 -84.74 -105.54
C LYS A 76 73.40 -84.49 -104.23
N GLU A 77 74.64 -84.95 -104.10
CA GLU A 77 75.53 -84.63 -102.96
C GLU A 77 75.73 -83.12 -102.85
N ARG A 78 76.09 -82.44 -103.95
CA ARG A 78 76.21 -80.97 -103.97
C ARG A 78 74.89 -80.27 -103.63
N GLN A 79 73.77 -80.76 -104.15
CA GLN A 79 72.45 -80.18 -103.83
C GLN A 79 72.09 -80.36 -102.35
N ILE A 80 72.50 -81.48 -101.75
CA ILE A 80 72.36 -81.72 -100.30
C ILE A 80 73.22 -80.71 -99.55
N GLU A 81 74.49 -80.55 -99.91
CA GLU A 81 75.40 -79.58 -99.30
C GLU A 81 74.84 -78.15 -99.38
N GLU A 82 74.47 -77.66 -100.56
CA GLU A 82 73.91 -76.31 -100.74
C GLU A 82 72.62 -76.09 -99.92
N ASN A 83 71.77 -77.12 -99.80
CA ASN A 83 70.56 -77.04 -98.97
C ASN A 83 70.89 -77.07 -97.47
N THR A 84 71.91 -77.84 -97.06
CA THR A 84 72.37 -77.85 -95.66
C THR A 84 72.96 -76.50 -95.27
N GLU A 85 73.77 -75.89 -96.13
CA GLU A 85 74.34 -74.55 -95.90
C GLU A 85 73.23 -73.48 -95.76
N LYS A 86 72.27 -73.45 -96.69
CA LYS A 86 71.10 -72.54 -96.59
C LYS A 86 70.31 -72.76 -95.31
N ASN A 87 70.08 -74.03 -94.94
CA ASN A 87 69.38 -74.34 -93.70
C ASN A 87 70.18 -73.89 -92.46
N GLU A 88 71.51 -74.04 -92.47
CA GLU A 88 72.36 -73.52 -91.39
C GLU A 88 72.34 -71.99 -91.30
N GLU A 89 72.38 -71.28 -92.43
CA GLU A 89 72.29 -69.81 -92.47
C GLU A 89 70.95 -69.32 -91.94
N THR A 90 69.84 -69.89 -92.41
CA THR A 90 68.50 -69.56 -91.90
C THR A 90 68.38 -69.88 -90.41
N LEU A 91 68.90 -71.02 -89.95
CA LEU A 91 68.92 -71.37 -88.53
C LEU A 91 69.73 -70.35 -87.70
N LYS A 92 70.89 -69.89 -88.21
CA LYS A 92 71.70 -68.84 -87.57
C LYS A 92 70.92 -67.52 -87.50
N PHE A 93 70.28 -67.11 -88.59
CA PHE A 93 69.45 -65.89 -88.63
C PHE A 93 68.30 -65.96 -87.62
N TYR A 94 67.52 -67.05 -87.61
CA TYR A 94 66.42 -67.21 -86.67
C TYR A 94 66.91 -67.28 -85.21
N LYS A 95 68.04 -67.95 -84.94
CA LYS A 95 68.66 -67.94 -83.61
C LYS A 95 69.03 -66.52 -83.17
N GLN A 96 69.60 -65.71 -84.05
CA GLN A 96 69.94 -64.32 -83.73
C GLN A 96 68.69 -63.47 -83.51
N LYS A 97 67.64 -63.65 -84.33
CA LYS A 97 66.36 -62.96 -84.17
C LYS A 97 65.68 -63.30 -82.83
N VAL A 98 65.69 -64.57 -82.42
CA VAL A 98 65.16 -64.99 -81.12
C VAL A 98 65.97 -64.36 -79.98
N LYS A 99 67.30 -64.36 -80.05
CA LYS A 99 68.15 -63.71 -79.05
C LYS A 99 67.86 -62.21 -78.92
N HIS A 100 67.70 -61.51 -80.04
CA HIS A 100 67.40 -60.08 -80.04
C HIS A 100 66.02 -59.80 -79.43
N LEU A 101 64.99 -60.56 -79.83
CA LEU A 101 63.64 -60.43 -79.26
C LEU A 101 63.61 -60.72 -77.76
N GLN A 102 64.36 -61.72 -77.30
CA GLN A 102 64.49 -62.01 -75.86
C GLN A 102 65.15 -60.85 -75.11
N TYR A 103 66.22 -60.29 -75.67
CA TYR A 103 66.91 -59.14 -75.09
C TYR A 103 66.02 -57.89 -75.04
N GLU A 104 65.32 -57.57 -76.13
CA GLU A 104 64.37 -56.45 -76.17
C GLU A 104 63.26 -56.65 -75.13
N HIS A 105 62.63 -57.83 -75.09
CA HIS A 105 61.58 -58.10 -74.11
C HIS A 105 62.08 -58.03 -72.67
N GLU A 106 63.30 -58.50 -72.38
CA GLU A 106 63.90 -58.37 -71.05
C GLU A 106 64.22 -56.91 -70.70
N ASN A 107 64.67 -56.13 -71.67
CA ASN A 107 64.92 -54.70 -71.50
C ASN A 107 63.63 -53.92 -71.26
N ASP A 108 62.60 -54.14 -72.09
CA ASP A 108 61.27 -53.53 -71.94
C ASP A 108 60.63 -53.90 -70.59
N LEU A 109 60.77 -55.16 -70.16
CA LEU A 109 60.28 -55.61 -68.86
C LEU A 109 61.00 -54.90 -67.72
N THR A 110 62.32 -54.76 -67.83
CA THR A 110 63.14 -54.04 -66.84
C THR A 110 62.77 -52.56 -66.79
N GLU A 111 62.60 -51.92 -67.95
CA GLU A 111 62.20 -50.52 -68.05
C GLU A 111 60.80 -50.30 -67.46
N CYS A 112 59.83 -51.14 -67.83
CA CYS A 112 58.47 -51.05 -67.32
C CYS A 112 58.42 -51.23 -65.79
N LYS A 113 59.21 -52.17 -65.24
CA LYS A 113 59.37 -52.33 -63.79
C LYS A 113 60.00 -51.09 -63.13
N ALA A 114 61.02 -50.51 -63.75
CA ALA A 114 61.67 -49.31 -63.23
C ALA A 114 60.70 -48.10 -63.24
N GLN A 115 59.96 -47.89 -64.34
CA GLN A 115 58.94 -46.85 -64.45
C GLN A 115 57.81 -47.04 -63.43
N ALA A 116 57.35 -48.28 -63.22
CA ALA A 116 56.34 -48.59 -62.21
C ALA A 116 56.83 -48.28 -60.79
N LEU A 117 58.08 -48.63 -60.45
CA LEU A 117 58.67 -48.32 -59.14
C LEU A 117 58.82 -46.81 -58.92
N VAL A 118 59.26 -46.07 -59.94
CA VAL A 118 59.37 -44.60 -59.87
C VAL A 118 57.98 -43.97 -59.68
N SER A 119 56.98 -44.44 -60.42
CA SER A 119 55.61 -43.95 -60.31
C SER A 119 55.01 -44.22 -58.93
N LEU A 120 55.23 -45.43 -58.40
CA LEU A 120 54.76 -45.80 -57.06
C LEU A 120 55.44 -44.97 -55.97
N LYS A 121 56.76 -44.73 -56.10
CA LYS A 121 57.49 -43.87 -55.18
C LYS A 121 56.96 -42.43 -55.22
N LYS A 122 56.76 -41.88 -56.42
CA LYS A 122 56.23 -40.52 -56.59
C LYS A 122 54.84 -40.37 -55.96
N ALA A 123 53.94 -41.33 -56.18
CA ALA A 123 52.63 -41.33 -55.55
C ALA A 123 52.73 -41.41 -54.01
N GLY A 124 53.66 -42.22 -53.48
CA GLY A 124 53.93 -42.29 -52.04
C GLY A 124 54.45 -40.97 -51.47
N ASP A 125 55.40 -40.33 -52.15
CA ASP A 125 55.95 -39.03 -51.76
C ASP A 125 54.88 -37.92 -51.80
N ASP A 126 54.04 -37.90 -52.84
CA ASP A 126 52.92 -36.95 -52.99
C ASP A 126 51.87 -37.14 -51.87
N HIS A 127 51.50 -38.38 -51.55
CA HIS A 127 50.59 -38.68 -50.44
C HIS A 127 51.18 -38.28 -49.09
N MET A 128 52.47 -38.55 -48.84
CA MET A 128 53.15 -38.11 -47.62
C MET A 128 53.20 -36.57 -47.51
N ALA A 129 53.38 -35.86 -48.62
CA ALA A 129 53.34 -34.40 -48.63
C ALA A 129 51.95 -33.86 -48.27
N GLN A 130 50.89 -34.42 -48.88
CA GLN A 130 49.50 -34.09 -48.57
C GLN A 130 49.15 -34.38 -47.10
N GLU A 131 49.57 -35.52 -46.57
CA GLU A 131 49.32 -35.87 -45.17
C GLU A 131 49.98 -34.87 -44.21
N LYS A 132 51.22 -34.46 -44.49
CA LYS A 132 51.92 -33.44 -43.69
C LYS A 132 51.21 -32.08 -43.74
N GLU A 133 50.74 -31.66 -44.90
CA GLU A 133 49.99 -30.42 -45.06
C GLU A 133 48.67 -30.46 -44.28
N LEU A 134 47.91 -31.55 -44.42
CA LEU A 134 46.67 -31.74 -43.66
C LEU A 134 46.90 -31.77 -42.14
N LEU A 135 48.00 -32.36 -41.67
CA LEU A 135 48.37 -32.33 -40.26
C LEU A 135 48.73 -30.92 -39.78
N ALA A 136 49.46 -30.14 -40.58
CA ALA A 136 49.79 -28.76 -40.27
C ALA A 136 48.52 -27.90 -40.20
N ASP A 137 47.62 -28.02 -41.19
CA ASP A 137 46.33 -27.32 -41.22
C ASP A 137 45.46 -27.68 -40.03
N LYS A 138 45.39 -28.97 -39.68
CA LYS A 138 44.65 -29.44 -38.49
C LYS A 138 45.17 -28.78 -37.21
N ILE A 139 46.49 -28.68 -37.05
CA ILE A 139 47.10 -28.03 -35.88
C ILE A 139 46.81 -26.53 -35.89
N ALA A 140 46.98 -25.86 -37.04
CA ALA A 140 46.70 -24.43 -37.20
C ALA A 140 45.24 -24.10 -36.89
N LEU A 141 44.29 -24.89 -37.39
CA LEU A 141 42.86 -24.73 -37.12
C LEU A 141 42.55 -24.94 -35.64
N LYS A 142 43.15 -25.94 -34.98
CA LYS A 142 42.99 -26.14 -33.53
C LYS A 142 43.46 -24.93 -32.72
N ASN A 143 44.63 -24.40 -33.05
CA ASN A 143 45.18 -23.22 -32.38
C ASN A 143 44.27 -22.00 -32.59
N LYS A 144 43.77 -21.80 -33.82
CA LYS A 144 42.84 -20.71 -34.13
C LYS A 144 41.53 -20.81 -33.36
N ILE A 145 40.97 -22.01 -33.20
CA ILE A 145 39.77 -22.24 -32.38
C ILE A 145 40.07 -21.89 -30.91
N GLN A 146 41.18 -22.38 -30.36
CA GLN A 146 41.56 -22.07 -28.97
C GLN A 146 41.77 -20.58 -28.74
N GLU A 147 42.41 -19.88 -29.68
CA GLU A 147 42.58 -18.42 -29.62
C GLU A 147 41.24 -17.68 -29.68
N GLN A 148 40.33 -18.11 -30.56
CA GLN A 148 38.98 -17.53 -30.62
C GLN A 148 38.19 -17.79 -29.33
N GLU A 149 38.25 -18.99 -28.78
CA GLU A 149 37.61 -19.33 -27.49
C GLU A 149 38.16 -18.46 -26.36
N PHE A 150 39.47 -18.27 -26.28
CA PHE A 150 40.10 -17.40 -25.30
C PHE A 150 39.65 -15.94 -25.47
N ASN A 151 39.67 -15.41 -26.70
CA ASN A 151 39.22 -14.05 -26.99
C ASN A 151 37.74 -13.84 -26.63
N HIS A 152 36.88 -14.81 -26.93
CA HIS A 152 35.47 -14.74 -26.52
C HIS A 152 35.30 -14.77 -25.01
N GLN A 153 36.07 -15.60 -24.29
CA GLN A 153 36.05 -15.62 -22.82
C GLN A 153 36.52 -14.29 -22.22
N GLU A 154 37.55 -13.65 -22.78
CA GLU A 154 38.00 -12.33 -22.35
C GLU A 154 36.95 -11.26 -22.61
N GLN A 155 36.31 -11.26 -23.79
CA GLN A 155 35.22 -10.33 -24.10
C GLN A 155 34.04 -10.48 -23.13
N VAL A 156 33.64 -11.72 -22.82
CA VAL A 156 32.58 -11.98 -21.82
C VAL A 156 33.01 -11.50 -20.43
N ARG A 157 34.27 -11.69 -20.04
CA ARG A 157 34.81 -11.21 -18.75
C ARG A 157 34.80 -9.68 -18.69
N ALA A 158 35.23 -9.01 -19.76
CA ALA A 158 35.23 -7.55 -19.87
C ALA A 158 33.80 -6.98 -19.79
N LEU A 159 32.84 -7.56 -20.51
CA LEU A 159 31.43 -7.15 -20.45
C LEU A 159 30.84 -7.35 -19.05
N LYS A 160 31.15 -8.46 -18.36
CA LYS A 160 30.71 -8.68 -16.98
C LYS A 160 31.30 -7.66 -16.02
N LEU A 161 32.56 -7.29 -16.18
CA LEU A 161 33.21 -6.27 -15.35
C LEU A 161 32.57 -4.90 -15.58
N GLN A 162 32.40 -4.49 -16.83
CA GLN A 162 31.74 -3.22 -17.18
C GLN A 162 30.32 -3.16 -16.61
N HIS A 163 29.54 -4.24 -16.75
CA HIS A 163 28.19 -4.29 -16.20
C HIS A 163 28.18 -4.20 -14.66
N SER A 164 29.14 -4.84 -13.99
CA SER A 164 29.28 -4.74 -12.53
C SER A 164 29.64 -3.31 -12.09
N GLU A 165 30.49 -2.61 -12.85
CA GLU A 165 30.83 -1.21 -12.61
C GLU A 165 29.62 -0.29 -12.80
N GLU A 166 28.85 -0.48 -13.88
CA GLU A 166 27.63 0.28 -14.16
C GLU A 166 26.57 0.07 -13.06
N ILE A 167 26.36 -1.17 -12.62
CA ILE A 167 25.46 -1.48 -11.49
C ILE A 167 25.94 -0.78 -10.22
N SER A 168 27.25 -0.81 -9.93
CA SER A 168 27.82 -0.19 -8.73
C SER A 168 27.62 1.33 -8.76
N LYS A 169 27.88 1.98 -9.91
CA LYS A 169 27.64 3.42 -10.12
C LYS A 169 26.16 3.76 -9.91
N ALA A 170 25.25 3.02 -10.54
CA ALA A 170 23.82 3.24 -10.39
C ALA A 170 23.37 3.09 -8.92
N ARG A 171 23.87 2.06 -8.20
CA ARG A 171 23.58 1.88 -6.77
C ARG A 171 24.06 3.07 -5.94
N SER A 172 25.30 3.52 -6.16
CA SER A 172 25.84 4.70 -5.47
C SER A 172 24.99 5.94 -5.72
N GLU A 173 24.62 6.21 -6.98
CA GLU A 173 23.78 7.36 -7.33
C GLU A 173 22.39 7.28 -6.67
N TYR A 174 21.79 6.10 -6.59
CA TYR A 174 20.50 5.93 -5.90
C TYR A 174 20.63 6.07 -4.39
N GLU A 175 21.72 5.59 -3.79
CA GLU A 175 21.98 5.75 -2.36
C GLU A 175 22.20 7.23 -2.01
N ASP A 176 22.94 7.97 -2.83
CA ASP A 176 23.17 9.41 -2.64
C ASP A 176 21.85 10.18 -2.78
N LYS A 177 21.05 9.89 -3.82
CA LYS A 177 19.72 10.50 -3.99
C LYS A 177 18.78 10.18 -2.82
N ALA A 178 18.84 8.97 -2.28
CA ALA A 178 18.03 8.59 -1.12
C ALA A 178 18.45 9.40 0.12
N LYS A 179 19.76 9.50 0.40
CA LYS A 179 20.30 10.30 1.50
C LYS A 179 19.94 11.78 1.37
N GLU A 180 20.06 12.36 0.17
CA GLU A 180 19.66 13.75 -0.08
C GLU A 180 18.17 13.98 0.18
N LEU A 181 17.33 13.02 -0.23
CA LEU A 181 15.88 13.08 -0.02
C LEU A 181 15.51 12.97 1.45
N GLU A 182 16.12 12.04 2.18
CA GLU A 182 15.97 11.87 3.63
C GLU A 182 16.38 13.16 4.36
N LEU A 183 17.57 13.70 4.07
CA LEU A 183 18.06 14.94 4.68
C LEU A 183 17.11 16.12 4.42
N LYS A 184 16.59 16.23 3.19
CA LYS A 184 15.65 17.28 2.80
C LYS A 184 14.34 17.20 3.58
N TYR A 185 13.81 15.99 3.79
CA TYR A 185 12.55 15.82 4.53
C TYR A 185 12.75 15.93 6.04
N GLU A 186 13.88 15.46 6.58
CA GLU A 186 14.24 15.65 7.98
C GLU A 186 14.34 17.14 8.31
N LYS A 187 15.03 17.91 7.46
CA LYS A 187 15.12 19.37 7.61
C LYS A 187 13.74 20.03 7.61
N LYS A 188 12.88 19.69 6.65
CA LYS A 188 11.50 20.21 6.59
C LYS A 188 10.68 19.85 7.82
N PHE A 189 10.88 18.64 8.36
CA PHE A 189 10.19 18.19 9.56
C PHE A 189 10.61 18.99 10.78
N ILE A 190 11.92 19.23 10.95
CA ILE A 190 12.46 20.07 12.03
C ILE A 190 11.93 21.51 11.90
N GLU A 191 12.00 22.12 10.72
CA GLU A 191 11.50 23.47 10.47
C GLU A 191 10.00 23.58 10.82
N LEU A 192 9.18 22.63 10.37
CA LEU A 192 7.74 22.62 10.68
C LEU A 192 7.48 22.47 12.19
N ARG A 193 8.26 21.64 12.86
CA ARG A 193 8.16 21.46 14.31
C ARG A 193 8.52 22.74 15.06
N GLU A 194 9.58 23.43 14.65
CA GLU A 194 9.98 24.71 15.22
C GLU A 194 8.90 25.78 14.99
N GLU A 195 8.34 25.87 13.77
CA GLU A 195 7.24 26.79 13.46
C GLU A 195 6.01 26.53 14.32
N LEU A 196 5.61 25.26 14.49
CA LEU A 196 4.46 24.89 15.32
C LEU A 196 4.70 25.20 16.80
N ASN A 197 5.90 24.90 17.31
CA ASN A 197 6.26 25.23 18.68
C ASN A 197 6.26 26.75 18.91
N LEU A 198 6.77 27.53 17.95
CA LEU A 198 6.76 28.99 18.03
C LEU A 198 5.32 29.53 18.04
N LYS A 199 4.46 29.06 17.14
CA LYS A 199 3.03 29.42 17.13
C LYS A 199 2.36 29.11 18.46
N HIS A 200 2.57 27.90 18.98
CA HIS A 200 2.01 27.50 20.27
C HIS A 200 2.50 28.39 21.41
N SER A 201 3.80 28.70 21.45
CA SER A 201 4.37 29.60 22.46
C SER A 201 3.82 31.02 22.34
N MET A 202 3.59 31.52 21.13
CA MET A 202 2.98 32.84 20.89
C MET A 202 1.52 32.85 21.34
N GLU A 203 0.74 31.82 21.02
CA GLU A 203 -0.66 31.68 21.46
C GLU A 203 -0.77 31.63 22.98
N ILE A 204 0.12 30.90 23.66
CA ILE A 204 0.19 30.88 25.13
C ILE A 204 0.48 32.28 25.67
N ALA A 205 1.49 32.96 25.13
CA ALA A 205 1.87 34.30 25.58
C ALA A 205 0.72 35.32 25.38
N GLU A 206 0.01 35.27 24.25
CA GLU A 206 -1.15 36.12 23.99
C GLU A 206 -2.29 35.86 24.99
N ILE A 207 -2.58 34.59 25.29
CA ILE A 207 -3.58 34.20 26.30
C ILE A 207 -3.16 34.67 27.69
N GLU A 208 -1.90 34.51 28.05
CA GLU A 208 -1.35 34.98 29.32
C GLU A 208 -1.45 36.50 29.44
N GLU A 209 -1.07 37.26 28.41
CA GLU A 209 -1.18 38.71 28.39
C GLU A 209 -2.63 39.17 28.54
N ARG A 210 -3.56 38.54 27.79
CA ARG A 210 -5.00 38.83 27.90
C ARG A 210 -5.54 38.54 29.30
N LYS A 211 -5.17 37.41 29.90
CA LYS A 211 -5.58 37.05 31.27
C LYS A 211 -4.97 37.99 32.31
N ASN A 212 -3.70 38.36 32.16
CA ASN A 212 -3.04 39.32 33.04
C ASN A 212 -3.69 40.71 32.94
N ALA A 213 -4.06 41.15 31.74
CA ALA A 213 -4.80 42.38 31.55
C ALA A 213 -6.18 42.34 32.24
N GLN A 214 -6.91 41.23 32.13
CA GLN A 214 -8.18 41.03 32.85
C GLN A 214 -8.01 41.02 34.37
N LEU A 215 -6.96 40.34 34.87
CA LEU A 215 -6.63 40.29 36.29
C LEU A 215 -6.33 41.70 36.80
N ASN A 216 -5.50 42.47 36.09
CA ASN A 216 -5.19 43.85 36.45
C ASN A 216 -6.44 44.75 36.45
N ALA A 217 -7.32 44.60 35.46
CA ALA A 217 -8.57 45.35 35.41
C ALA A 217 -9.49 44.99 36.59
N LEU A 218 -9.59 43.71 36.94
CA LEU A 218 -10.38 43.24 38.07
C LEU A 218 -9.81 43.72 39.41
N THR A 219 -8.48 43.66 39.58
CA THR A 219 -7.78 44.20 40.76
C THR A 219 -8.08 45.69 40.91
N LYS A 220 -7.97 46.47 39.82
CA LYS A 220 -8.27 47.90 39.83
C LYS A 220 -9.73 48.17 40.22
N GLN A 221 -10.67 47.42 39.64
CA GLN A 221 -12.09 47.55 39.99
C GLN A 221 -12.34 47.20 41.47
N HIS A 222 -11.67 46.18 42.00
CA HIS A 222 -11.75 45.84 43.42
C HIS A 222 -11.14 46.93 44.32
N GLU A 223 -10.02 47.53 43.94
CA GLU A 223 -9.41 48.66 44.65
C GLU A 223 -10.33 49.88 44.66
N GLU A 224 -10.96 50.20 43.52
CA GLU A 224 -11.95 51.27 43.39
C GLU A 224 -13.17 51.02 44.28
N ALA A 225 -13.79 49.83 44.20
CA ALA A 225 -14.94 49.47 45.03
C ALA A 225 -14.59 49.45 46.53
N TYR A 226 -13.40 48.97 46.90
CA TYR A 226 -12.92 49.03 48.28
C TYR A 226 -12.72 50.47 48.73
N GLY A 227 -12.19 51.34 47.87
CA GLY A 227 -12.07 52.78 48.09
C GLY A 227 -13.42 53.44 48.34
N GLU A 228 -14.41 53.17 47.48
CA GLU A 228 -15.78 53.67 47.62
C GLU A 228 -16.43 53.18 48.93
N MET A 229 -16.30 51.89 49.26
CA MET A 229 -16.81 51.31 50.50
C MET A 229 -16.16 51.98 51.73
N LYS A 230 -14.84 52.19 51.69
CA LYS A 230 -14.11 52.89 52.75
C LYS A 230 -14.60 54.34 52.89
N MET A 231 -14.83 55.06 51.79
CA MET A 231 -15.37 56.42 51.81
C MET A 231 -16.78 56.43 52.42
N TYR A 232 -17.66 55.53 51.99
CA TYR A 232 -19.02 55.40 52.52
C TYR A 232 -19.04 55.18 54.05
N TYR A 233 -18.22 54.26 54.57
CA TYR A 233 -18.16 54.03 56.01
C TYR A 233 -17.50 55.19 56.76
N ASN A 234 -16.50 55.85 56.16
CA ASN A 234 -15.92 57.06 56.73
C ASN A 234 -16.96 58.18 56.82
N ASP A 235 -17.78 58.37 55.79
CA ASP A 235 -18.86 59.37 55.78
C ASP A 235 -19.93 59.06 56.81
N ILE A 236 -20.36 57.80 56.95
CA ILE A 236 -21.23 57.37 58.05
C ILE A 236 -20.60 57.66 59.40
N THR A 237 -19.31 57.38 59.56
CA THR A 237 -18.59 57.61 60.82
C THR A 237 -18.53 59.10 61.14
N LEU A 238 -18.22 59.94 60.15
CA LEU A 238 -18.21 61.40 60.27
C LEU A 238 -19.60 61.95 60.59
N ASN A 239 -20.64 61.45 59.92
CA ASN A 239 -22.02 61.85 60.17
C ASN A 239 -22.48 61.41 61.58
N ASN A 240 -22.16 60.18 61.99
CA ASN A 240 -22.42 59.70 63.34
C ASN A 240 -21.68 60.53 64.39
N LEU A 241 -20.43 60.92 64.15
CA LEU A 241 -19.68 61.82 65.03
C LEU A 241 -20.33 63.20 65.11
N ALA A 242 -20.76 63.77 63.97
CA ALA A 242 -21.48 65.04 63.93
C ALA A 242 -22.82 64.96 64.67
N LEU A 243 -23.57 63.87 64.50
CA LEU A 243 -24.82 63.61 65.22
C LEU A 243 -24.58 63.47 66.73
N ILE A 244 -23.56 62.71 67.14
CA ILE A 244 -23.16 62.59 68.55
C ILE A 244 -22.80 63.97 69.12
N SER A 245 -22.06 64.79 68.37
CA SER A 245 -21.73 66.16 68.80
C SER A 245 -22.99 67.00 68.98
N SER A 246 -23.90 66.97 68.01
CA SER A 246 -25.18 67.68 68.07
C SER A 246 -26.05 67.22 69.25
N LEU A 247 -26.14 65.91 69.49
CA LEU A 247 -26.88 65.36 70.64
C LEU A 247 -26.22 65.73 71.98
N LYS A 248 -24.89 65.82 72.05
CA LYS A 248 -24.19 66.32 73.23
C LYS A 248 -24.52 67.79 73.49
N ASP A 249 -24.48 68.63 72.46
CA ASP A 249 -24.86 70.06 72.58
C ASP A 249 -26.32 70.20 73.03
N GLN A 250 -27.24 69.41 72.45
CA GLN A 250 -28.64 69.38 72.88
C GLN A 250 -28.81 68.90 74.33
N MET A 251 -28.07 67.86 74.75
CA MET A 251 -28.07 67.41 76.15
C MET A 251 -27.56 68.49 77.10
N GLU A 252 -26.56 69.28 76.69
CA GLU A 252 -26.05 70.39 77.48
C GLU A 252 -27.08 71.52 77.60
N VAL A 253 -27.77 71.86 76.51
CA VAL A 253 -28.91 72.79 76.54
C VAL A 253 -30.04 72.28 77.44
N LEU A 254 -30.43 71.02 77.31
CA LEU A 254 -31.48 70.40 78.14
C LEU A 254 -31.07 70.34 79.60
N ARG A 255 -29.80 70.06 79.91
CA ARG A 255 -29.27 70.07 81.28
C ARG A 255 -29.36 71.48 81.88
N ASN A 256 -28.96 72.50 81.14
CA ASN A 256 -29.09 73.90 81.55
C ASN A 256 -30.57 74.31 81.74
N GLN A 257 -31.48 73.84 80.88
CA GLN A 257 -32.92 74.05 81.05
C GLN A 257 -33.48 73.31 82.27
N ASN A 258 -33.04 72.09 82.52
CA ASN A 258 -33.46 71.30 83.67
C ASN A 258 -32.98 71.92 84.98
N GLU A 259 -31.75 72.45 85.03
CA GLU A 259 -31.27 73.22 86.18
C GLU A 259 -32.11 74.48 86.42
N ARG A 260 -32.53 75.18 85.36
CA ARG A 260 -33.45 76.34 85.46
C ARG A 260 -34.85 75.94 85.94
N MET A 261 -35.43 74.88 85.38
CA MET A 261 -36.73 74.35 85.82
C MET A 261 -36.67 73.86 87.27
N THR A 262 -35.60 73.17 87.67
CA THR A 262 -35.44 72.69 89.04
C THR A 262 -35.41 73.86 90.03
N LYS A 263 -34.75 74.98 89.67
CA LYS A 263 -34.84 76.23 90.45
C LYS A 263 -36.26 76.78 90.50
N GLN A 264 -36.96 76.88 89.36
CA GLN A 264 -38.35 77.35 89.34
C GLN A 264 -39.30 76.47 90.16
N VAL A 265 -39.14 75.14 90.09
CA VAL A 265 -39.93 74.20 90.88
C VAL A 265 -39.62 74.37 92.36
N ALA A 266 -38.35 74.57 92.75
CA ALA A 266 -37.99 74.85 94.14
C ALA A 266 -38.66 76.15 94.64
N ASP A 267 -38.63 77.22 93.84
CA ASP A 267 -39.26 78.52 94.18
C ASP A 267 -40.79 78.38 94.31
N LEU A 268 -41.45 77.74 93.33
CA LEU A 268 -42.89 77.48 93.36
C LEU A 268 -43.31 76.54 94.50
N THR A 269 -42.48 75.56 94.87
CA THR A 269 -42.77 74.66 96.00
C THR A 269 -42.65 75.39 97.33
N ALA A 270 -41.70 76.33 97.46
CA ALA A 270 -41.59 77.19 98.64
C ALA A 270 -42.79 78.15 98.77
N GLU A 271 -43.26 78.70 97.64
CA GLU A 271 -44.45 79.56 97.60
C GLU A 271 -45.74 78.78 97.91
N ASN A 272 -45.89 77.57 97.36
CA ASN A 272 -47.01 76.68 97.70
C ASN A 272 -47.03 76.32 99.19
N ARG A 273 -45.88 76.05 99.81
CA ARG A 273 -45.81 75.80 101.27
C ARG A 273 -46.30 76.99 102.10
N LYS A 274 -46.01 78.23 101.69
CA LYS A 274 -46.52 79.45 102.36
C LYS A 274 -48.04 79.61 102.24
N MET A 275 -48.64 79.12 101.16
CA MET A 275 -50.08 79.28 100.87
C MET A 275 -50.97 78.17 101.46
N ILE A 276 -50.40 77.09 101.98
CA ILE A 276 -51.15 75.97 102.59
C ILE A 276 -51.79 76.37 103.93
N GLU A 277 -51.06 77.07 104.81
CA GLU A 277 -51.56 77.49 106.13
C GLU A 277 -52.79 78.43 106.03
N PRO A 278 -52.76 79.50 105.19
CA PRO A 278 -53.91 80.39 105.02
C PRO A 278 -55.13 79.71 104.39
N LEU A 279 -54.92 78.77 103.46
CA LEU A 279 -56.01 78.04 102.80
C LEU A 279 -56.71 77.06 103.75
N SER A 280 -55.97 76.45 104.67
CA SER A 280 -56.52 75.58 105.71
C SER A 280 -57.40 76.37 106.69
N GLN A 281 -56.94 77.54 107.15
CA GLN A 281 -57.70 78.43 108.03
C GLN A 281 -58.98 78.94 107.35
N ALA A 282 -58.90 79.42 106.11
CA ALA A 282 -60.07 79.87 105.36
C ALA A 282 -61.10 78.74 105.11
N ARG A 283 -60.66 77.49 104.91
CA ARG A 283 -61.57 76.33 104.79
C ARG A 283 -62.27 75.98 106.10
N ALA A 284 -61.59 76.11 107.24
CA ALA A 284 -62.20 75.90 108.55
C ALA A 284 -63.26 76.97 108.86
N GLU A 285 -62.99 78.24 108.55
CA GLU A 285 -63.96 79.33 108.72
C GLU A 285 -65.20 79.17 107.82
N VAL A 286 -65.02 78.75 106.57
CA VAL A 286 -66.16 78.47 105.66
C VAL A 286 -67.01 77.29 106.15
N ALA A 287 -66.43 76.28 106.78
CA ALA A 287 -67.18 75.17 107.36
C ALA A 287 -68.01 75.62 108.58
N GLU A 288 -67.45 76.48 109.43
CA GLU A 288 -68.12 77.05 110.60
C GLU A 288 -69.29 77.97 110.19
N TYR A 289 -69.10 78.85 109.19
CA TYR A 289 -70.17 79.72 108.67
C TYR A 289 -71.28 78.95 107.97
N LYS A 290 -70.98 77.87 107.24
CA LYS A 290 -72.01 77.00 106.66
C LYS A 290 -72.86 76.32 107.73
N ARG A 291 -72.25 75.88 108.83
CA ARG A 291 -72.97 75.29 109.97
C ARG A 291 -73.91 76.30 110.64
N GLN A 292 -73.44 77.55 110.84
CA GLN A 292 -74.27 78.64 111.37
C GLN A 292 -75.44 79.00 110.44
N LEU A 293 -75.22 79.03 109.13
CA LEU A 293 -76.26 79.30 108.13
C LEU A 293 -77.37 78.24 108.15
N THR A 294 -77.01 76.95 108.23
CA THR A 294 -78.00 75.86 108.29
C THR A 294 -78.85 75.87 109.57
N ASN A 295 -78.31 76.36 110.68
CA ASN A 295 -79.11 76.55 111.90
C ASN A 295 -80.06 77.74 111.77
N TYR A 296 -79.60 78.85 111.17
CA TYR A 296 -80.42 80.04 110.95
C TYR A 296 -81.59 79.78 109.98
N GLU A 297 -81.40 78.95 108.95
CA GLU A 297 -82.46 78.52 108.03
C GLU A 297 -83.52 77.64 108.73
N LYS A 298 -83.11 76.75 109.64
CA LYS A 298 -84.05 75.94 110.45
C LYS A 298 -84.87 76.79 111.41
N ASP A 299 -84.27 77.81 112.01
CA ASP A 299 -84.95 78.74 112.92
C ASP A 299 -85.94 79.64 112.16
N LYS A 300 -85.58 80.08 110.94
CA LYS A 300 -86.48 80.86 110.07
C LYS A 300 -87.74 80.06 109.66
N ILE A 301 -87.59 78.78 109.31
CA ILE A 301 -88.73 77.91 108.97
C ILE A 301 -89.62 77.66 110.20
N SER A 302 -89.03 77.49 111.38
CA SER A 302 -89.78 77.32 112.64
C SER A 302 -90.56 78.58 113.03
N LEU A 303 -90.01 79.77 112.76
CA LEU A 303 -90.66 81.06 113.01
C LEU A 303 -91.86 81.31 112.07
N GLU A 304 -91.76 80.89 110.80
CA GLU A 304 -92.87 81.01 109.84
C GLU A 304 -94.05 80.11 110.23
N ASN A 305 -93.77 78.86 110.62
CA ASN A 305 -94.80 77.91 111.05
C ASN A 305 -95.51 78.33 112.35
N THR A 306 -94.81 79.01 113.27
CA THR A 306 -95.40 79.55 114.50
C THR A 306 -96.25 80.81 114.24
N LYS A 307 -95.86 81.67 113.28
CA LYS A 307 -96.69 82.80 112.82
C LYS A 307 -98.01 82.35 112.17
N ILE A 308 -97.99 81.30 111.34
CA ILE A 308 -99.21 80.76 110.72
C ILE A 308 -100.16 80.24 111.80
N LYS A 309 -99.67 79.44 112.76
CA LYS A 309 -100.47 78.95 113.90
C LYS A 309 -101.06 80.09 114.74
N LEU A 310 -100.30 81.15 115.00
CA LEU A 310 -100.73 82.32 115.79
C LEU A 310 -101.85 83.11 115.08
N ASN A 311 -101.77 83.29 113.77
CA ASN A 311 -102.81 83.97 112.99
C ASN A 311 -104.12 83.17 112.95
N GLN A 312 -104.04 81.84 112.92
CA GLN A 312 -105.20 80.96 112.98
C GLN A 312 -105.90 81.05 114.35
N THR A 313 -105.13 81.00 115.44
CA THR A 313 -105.69 81.13 116.80
C THR A 313 -106.27 82.52 117.08
N LYS A 314 -105.73 83.58 116.47
CA LYS A 314 -106.31 84.93 116.56
C LYS A 314 -107.68 85.04 115.88
N ARG A 315 -107.86 84.40 114.72
CA ARG A 315 -109.16 84.35 114.03
C ARG A 315 -110.20 83.59 114.86
N ASP A 316 -109.83 82.42 115.37
CA ASP A 316 -110.71 81.63 116.23
C ASP A 316 -111.15 82.41 117.50
N PHE A 317 -110.25 83.23 118.07
CA PHE A 317 -110.56 84.10 119.21
C PHE A 317 -111.52 85.24 118.87
N GLU A 318 -111.38 85.89 117.70
CA GLU A 318 -112.29 86.95 117.27
C GLU A 318 -113.70 86.40 116.97
N ASP A 319 -113.80 85.22 116.35
CA ASP A 319 -115.08 84.55 116.07
C ASP A 319 -115.81 84.16 117.37
N LEU A 320 -115.09 83.65 118.37
CA LEU A 320 -115.63 83.34 119.70
C LEU A 320 -116.06 84.61 120.46
N LYS A 321 -115.33 85.71 120.30
CA LYS A 321 -115.68 87.00 120.91
C LYS A 321 -116.98 87.57 120.31
N TRP A 322 -117.12 87.51 118.98
CA TRP A 322 -118.34 87.93 118.28
C TRP A 322 -119.56 87.10 118.68
N ALA A 323 -119.39 85.78 118.82
CA ALA A 323 -120.45 84.89 119.29
C ALA A 323 -120.90 85.23 120.73
N ASN A 324 -119.96 85.61 121.60
CA ASN A 324 -120.27 85.98 122.98
C ASN A 324 -121.00 87.33 123.08
N GLU A 325 -120.57 88.35 122.33
CA GLU A 325 -121.25 89.66 122.27
C GLU A 325 -122.67 89.53 121.70
N ALA A 326 -122.90 88.66 120.72
CA ALA A 326 -124.23 88.38 120.17
C ALA A 326 -125.16 87.67 121.17
N LEU A 327 -124.61 86.81 122.05
CA LEU A 327 -125.35 86.13 123.11
C LEU A 327 -125.73 87.09 124.25
N GLU A 328 -124.83 88.01 124.63
CA GLU A 328 -125.10 89.06 125.63
C GLU A 328 -126.22 90.01 125.17
N LEU A 329 -126.18 90.46 123.91
CA LEU A 329 -127.24 91.31 123.33
C LEU A 329 -128.62 90.60 123.27
N ARG A 330 -128.63 89.28 123.04
CA ARG A 330 -129.88 88.49 123.10
C ARG A 330 -130.41 88.36 124.52
N PHE A 331 -129.52 88.19 125.49
CA PHE A 331 -129.88 88.10 126.90
C PHE A 331 -130.50 89.41 127.41
N GLU A 332 -129.91 90.56 127.07
CA GLU A 332 -130.45 91.88 127.41
C GLU A 332 -131.85 92.12 126.82
N LYS A 333 -132.08 91.73 125.56
CA LYS A 333 -133.40 91.84 124.92
C LYS A 333 -134.47 91.00 125.63
N LEU A 334 -134.15 89.74 125.95
CA LEU A 334 -135.09 88.87 126.69
C LEU A 334 -135.41 89.44 128.08
N GLN A 335 -134.42 90.05 128.73
CA GLN A 335 -134.59 90.66 130.05
C GLN A 335 -135.45 91.93 129.99
N ALA A 336 -135.33 92.73 128.93
CA ALA A 336 -136.18 93.89 128.67
C ALA A 336 -137.64 93.47 128.40
N GLU A 337 -137.86 92.45 127.58
CA GLU A 337 -139.21 91.91 127.28
C GLU A 337 -139.89 91.35 128.53
N TYR A 338 -139.14 90.68 129.42
CA TYR A 338 -139.66 90.21 130.71
C TYR A 338 -140.11 91.37 131.61
N GLN A 339 -139.35 92.46 131.67
CA GLN A 339 -139.73 93.63 132.47
C GLN A 339 -140.95 94.36 131.90
N GLU A 340 -141.08 94.42 130.57
CA GLU A 340 -142.22 95.05 129.91
C GLU A 340 -143.52 94.25 130.11
N LEU A 341 -143.44 92.92 130.05
CA LEU A 341 -144.55 92.01 130.35
C LEU A 341 -145.04 92.18 131.80
N LYS A 342 -144.11 92.36 132.74
CA LYS A 342 -144.41 92.63 134.16
C LYS A 342 -145.07 94.00 134.37
N LYS A 343 -144.68 95.01 133.58
CA LYS A 343 -145.23 96.37 133.67
C LYS A 343 -146.68 96.44 133.14
N ARG A 344 -146.96 95.78 132.01
CA ARG A 344 -148.32 95.70 131.43
C ARG A 344 -149.30 94.97 132.33
N PHE A 345 -148.87 93.89 132.99
CA PHE A 345 -149.70 93.18 133.94
C PHE A 345 -150.16 94.10 135.10
N ASN A 346 -149.26 94.92 135.65
CA ASN A 346 -149.60 95.86 136.72
C ASN A 346 -150.48 97.03 136.27
N GLN A 347 -150.35 97.47 135.01
CA GLN A 347 -151.15 98.58 134.46
C GLN A 347 -152.61 98.17 134.22
N ALA A 348 -152.84 96.96 133.73
CA ALA A 348 -154.19 96.45 133.51
C ALA A 348 -154.98 96.30 134.83
N VAL A 349 -154.30 95.96 135.93
CA VAL A 349 -154.91 95.86 137.27
C VAL A 349 -155.34 97.24 137.79
N LEU A 350 -154.63 98.31 137.44
CA LEU A 350 -154.94 99.69 137.87
C LEU A 350 -156.11 100.33 137.08
N GLU A 351 -156.29 100.01 135.81
CA GLU A 351 -157.42 100.53 135.02
C GLU A 351 -158.76 99.90 135.42
N VAL A 352 -158.73 98.66 135.93
CA VAL A 352 -159.86 97.99 136.61
C VAL A 352 -160.36 98.81 137.82
N GLN A 353 -159.52 99.67 138.41
CA GLN A 353 -159.89 100.51 139.55
C GLN A 353 -160.41 101.91 139.18
N GLN A 354 -159.89 102.56 138.12
CA GLN A 354 -160.24 103.95 137.79
C GLN A 354 -161.58 104.10 137.05
N LYS A 355 -162.02 103.14 136.22
CA LYS A 355 -163.34 103.27 135.57
C LYS A 355 -164.53 102.97 136.49
N SER A 356 -164.27 102.31 137.62
CA SER A 356 -165.22 102.17 138.74
C SER A 356 -165.50 103.52 139.43
N SER A 357 -164.56 104.47 139.44
CA SER A 357 -164.73 105.73 140.17
C SER A 357 -165.38 106.86 139.37
N LEU A 358 -165.24 106.90 138.03
CA LEU A 358 -165.54 108.12 137.27
C LEU A 358 -166.95 108.21 136.68
N LYS A 359 -167.70 107.12 136.52
CA LYS A 359 -169.11 107.23 136.07
C LYS A 359 -170.10 107.51 137.20
N ASN A 360 -169.66 107.35 138.46
CA ASN A 360 -170.35 107.84 139.66
C ASN A 360 -170.39 109.38 139.77
N VAL A 361 -169.70 110.14 138.90
CA VAL A 361 -169.54 111.61 139.08
C VAL A 361 -170.35 112.47 138.11
N LEU A 362 -170.78 112.00 136.93
CA LEU A 362 -171.29 112.93 135.90
C LEU A 362 -172.81 112.98 135.68
N LEU A 363 -173.58 111.97 136.06
CA LEU A 363 -175.04 111.91 135.84
C LEU A 363 -175.93 112.90 136.61
N GLU A 364 -175.48 113.35 137.79
CA GLU A 364 -176.31 113.98 138.84
C GLU A 364 -176.54 115.50 138.64
N ASN A 365 -176.58 116.01 137.40
CA ASN A 365 -177.11 117.36 137.14
C ASN A 365 -177.81 117.42 135.77
N GLU A 366 -178.99 116.80 135.68
CA GLU A 366 -180.27 117.47 135.32
C GLU A 366 -181.45 116.60 135.81
#